data_AF-A0A961U623-F1
#
_entry.id   AF-A0A961U623-F1
#
_cell.length_a   1.000
_cell.length_b   1.000
_cell.length_c   1.000
_cell.angle_alpha   90.00
_cell.angle_beta   90.00
_cell.angle_gamma   90.00
#
_symmetry.space_group_name_H-M   'P 1'
#
loop_
_entity.id
_entity.type
_entity.pdbx_description
1 polymer ?
#
loop_
_entity_poly.entity_id
_entity_poly.type
_entity_poly.pdbx_seq_one_letter_code
_entity_poly.pdbx_strand_id
1 'polypeptide(L)'
;MADDLWEEAVLNVLLGKNADAQTRAISIIARLPPKYPISQYLLSSLNSHAFWYTAQTHATGVAKLDQLRGLICGPNFPWIELLADTLVGCKAWAEGLSPALRAIAGVSPTPTLRQVLSSCSVSELCALRRRKMISAETFVSAWKTALDRSSADRLDLDLLDILRTEKEQMNDILQDMLPRYQAQLRRIAVEPELSLRVLSILLRGGVVQAKELRERRGFLAEVCARMSMMNAIRLSKQGLLYPADIDAGTRARLVYDRKTTRRNIDEAIRSGLLSPEDLPTQLRERTVAAAPSPRKKPRATPGATKFSVAMLSDAKSRMKVNSELAKTRWTVELKRTIPERGFGFVRHPDFKEDIFCLFSKIAATDRNGLREGEVLNVIITTSFDRARQQWSFAVESGHTLE
;
A
#
# COMPACT_ATOMS: atom_id res chain seq x y z
N MET A 1 18.13 -10.22 19.92
CA MET A 1 16.73 -10.18 20.38
C MET A 1 16.33 -8.72 20.27
N ALA A 2 15.37 -8.39 19.40
CA ALA A 2 14.87 -7.02 19.35
C ALA A 2 13.80 -6.95 20.44
N ASP A 3 14.11 -6.23 21.52
CA ASP A 3 13.16 -5.98 22.61
C ASP A 3 11.85 -5.45 22.03
N ASP A 4 10.72 -5.92 22.57
CA ASP A 4 9.41 -5.46 22.11
C ASP A 4 9.24 -3.99 22.53
N LEU A 5 9.55 -3.10 21.59
CA LEU A 5 9.47 -1.64 21.79
C LEU A 5 8.09 -1.18 22.27
N TRP A 6 7.01 -1.89 21.91
CA TRP A 6 5.67 -1.55 22.37
C TRP A 6 5.48 -1.90 23.84
N GLU A 7 5.92 -3.10 24.23
CA GLU A 7 5.87 -3.55 25.61
C GLU A 7 6.75 -2.68 26.50
N GLU A 8 7.98 -2.40 26.06
CA GLU A 8 8.91 -1.52 26.77
C GLU A 8 8.35 -0.09 26.92
N ALA A 9 7.73 0.45 25.86
CA ALA A 9 7.11 1.78 25.90
C ALA A 9 5.98 1.82 26.94
N VAL A 10 5.07 0.84 26.92
CA VAL A 10 3.95 0.77 27.87
C VAL A 10 4.47 0.59 29.30
N LEU A 11 5.44 -0.30 29.51
CA LEU A 11 6.05 -0.52 30.82
C LEU A 11 6.74 0.75 31.34
N ASN A 12 7.46 1.49 30.50
CA ASN A 12 8.07 2.76 30.91
C ASN A 12 7.02 3.75 31.42
N VAL A 13 5.90 3.90 30.71
CA VAL A 13 4.78 4.76 31.17
C VAL A 13 4.21 4.26 32.50
N LEU A 14 3.98 2.95 32.63
CA LEU A 14 3.48 2.35 33.88
C LEU A 14 4.50 2.38 35.03
N LEU A 15 5.78 2.60 34.75
CA LEU A 15 6.83 2.86 35.74
C LEU A 15 7.00 4.36 36.05
N GLY A 16 6.24 5.25 35.40
CA GLY A 16 6.36 6.70 35.53
C GLY A 16 7.58 7.29 34.80
N LYS A 17 8.13 6.55 33.83
CA LYS A 17 9.25 6.97 32.98
C LYS A 17 8.72 7.53 31.65
N ASN A 18 9.58 8.25 30.93
CA ASN A 18 9.28 8.75 29.59
C ASN A 18 9.42 7.62 28.54
N ALA A 19 8.50 7.57 27.57
CA ALA A 19 8.48 6.62 26.45
C ALA A 19 8.76 7.27 25.08
N ASP A 20 9.28 8.50 25.04
CA ASP A 20 9.57 9.25 23.81
C ASP A 20 10.60 8.53 22.93
N ALA A 21 11.62 7.92 23.52
CA ALA A 21 12.64 7.17 22.79
C ALA A 21 12.03 5.98 22.03
N GLN A 22 11.18 5.18 22.70
CA GLN A 22 10.49 4.04 22.09
C GLN A 22 9.45 4.52 21.06
N THR A 23 8.69 5.58 21.37
CA THR A 23 7.74 6.22 20.44
C THR A 23 8.43 6.62 19.13
N ARG A 24 9.60 7.25 19.25
CA ARG A 24 10.44 7.66 18.12
C ARG A 24 10.99 6.44 17.36
N ALA A 25 11.52 5.44 18.07
CA ALA A 25 12.06 4.23 17.46
C ALA A 25 10.99 3.46 16.65
N ILE A 26 9.80 3.24 17.22
CA ILE A 26 8.66 2.59 16.54
C ILE A 26 8.33 3.34 15.24
N SER A 27 8.32 4.67 15.31
CA SER A 27 8.02 5.55 14.17
C SER A 27 9.08 5.48 13.06
N ILE A 28 10.36 5.58 13.43
CA ILE A 28 11.51 5.58 12.52
C ILE A 28 11.67 4.24 11.81
N ILE A 29 11.57 3.15 12.57
CA ILE A 29 11.73 1.79 12.05
C ILE A 29 10.51 1.39 11.18
N ALA A 30 9.35 2.04 11.39
CA ALA A 30 8.09 1.81 10.68
C ALA A 30 7.62 0.35 10.72
N ARG A 31 7.82 -0.31 11.88
CA ARG A 31 7.36 -1.68 12.15
C ARG A 31 5.98 -1.67 12.78
N LEU A 32 4.98 -1.40 11.96
CA LEU A 32 3.59 -1.24 12.40
C LEU A 32 2.71 -2.46 12.10
N PRO A 33 1.65 -2.68 12.89
CA PRO A 33 0.60 -3.64 12.58
C PRO A 33 -0.07 -3.38 11.22
N PRO A 34 -0.62 -4.42 10.57
CA PRO A 34 -0.58 -5.83 10.98
C PRO A 34 0.72 -6.55 10.59
N LYS A 35 1.59 -5.92 9.79
CA LYS A 35 2.80 -6.56 9.26
C LYS A 35 3.79 -6.93 10.37
N TYR A 36 3.86 -6.09 11.40
CA TYR A 36 4.62 -6.35 12.62
C TYR A 36 3.61 -6.30 13.77
N PRO A 37 3.08 -7.45 14.19
CA PRO A 37 2.05 -7.49 15.22
C PRO A 37 2.62 -7.04 16.56
N ILE A 38 1.76 -6.44 17.37
CA ILE A 38 2.03 -6.13 18.78
C ILE A 38 2.04 -7.45 19.56
N SER A 39 2.89 -7.58 20.58
CA SER A 39 2.95 -8.78 21.42
C SER A 39 1.57 -9.14 21.97
N GLN A 40 1.24 -10.43 21.84
CA GLN A 40 0.00 -10.97 22.39
C GLN A 40 -0.05 -10.84 23.91
N TYR A 41 1.11 -10.84 24.58
CA TYR A 41 1.16 -10.63 26.03
C TYR A 41 0.70 -9.22 26.39
N LEU A 42 1.18 -8.20 25.67
CA LEU A 42 0.76 -6.81 25.86
C LEU A 42 -0.74 -6.64 25.58
N LEU A 43 -1.22 -7.12 24.44
CA LEU A 43 -2.64 -7.00 24.08
C LEU A 43 -3.54 -7.72 25.10
N SER A 44 -3.16 -8.94 25.52
CA SER A 44 -3.90 -9.69 26.55
C SER A 44 -3.94 -8.97 27.89
N SER A 45 -2.84 -8.29 28.26
CA SER A 45 -2.77 -7.49 29.48
C SER A 45 -3.68 -6.26 29.41
N LEU A 46 -3.68 -5.53 28.29
CA LEU A 46 -4.56 -4.38 28.07
C LEU A 46 -6.05 -4.77 27.98
N ASN A 47 -6.36 -5.99 27.54
CA ASN A 47 -7.71 -6.53 27.53
C ASN A 47 -8.17 -7.05 28.90
N SER A 48 -7.27 -7.20 29.88
CA SER A 48 -7.57 -7.83 31.17
C SER A 48 -8.20 -6.87 32.16
N HIS A 49 -9.40 -7.19 32.66
CA HIS A 49 -10.03 -6.43 33.75
C HIS A 49 -9.20 -6.40 35.03
N ALA A 50 -8.44 -7.46 35.31
CA ALA A 50 -7.59 -7.53 36.51
C ALA A 50 -6.46 -6.49 36.48
N PHE A 51 -5.87 -6.26 35.29
CA PHE A 51 -4.88 -5.22 35.08
C PHE A 51 -5.45 -3.83 35.43
N TRP A 52 -6.60 -3.50 34.84
CA TRP A 52 -7.25 -2.20 35.05
C TRP A 52 -7.70 -1.99 36.49
N TYR A 53 -8.31 -3.01 37.11
CA TYR A 53 -8.72 -2.95 38.51
C TYR A 53 -7.52 -2.67 39.44
N THR A 54 -6.43 -3.42 39.28
CA THR A 54 -5.22 -3.26 40.10
C THR A 54 -4.60 -1.88 39.92
N ALA A 55 -4.48 -1.42 38.67
CA ALA A 55 -3.90 -0.12 38.36
C ALA A 55 -4.77 1.06 38.86
N GLN A 56 -6.09 0.90 38.92
CA GLN A 56 -7.00 1.93 39.44
C GLN A 56 -7.14 1.94 40.96
N THR A 57 -6.68 0.91 41.67
CA THR A 57 -6.85 0.78 43.13
C THR A 57 -6.01 1.79 43.92
N HIS A 58 -4.90 2.26 43.35
CA HIS A 58 -3.98 3.19 44.02
C HIS A 58 -3.83 4.51 43.25
N ALA A 59 -3.74 5.64 43.95
CA ALA A 59 -3.61 6.97 43.33
C ALA A 59 -2.42 7.07 42.36
N THR A 60 -1.28 6.47 42.71
CA THR A 60 -0.10 6.41 41.83
C THR A 60 -0.37 5.62 40.55
N GLY A 61 -1.17 4.55 40.63
CA GLY A 61 -1.58 3.78 39.46
C GLY A 61 -2.55 4.55 38.57
N VAL A 62 -3.50 5.28 39.15
CA VAL A 62 -4.41 6.18 38.41
C VAL A 62 -3.63 7.24 37.63
N ALA A 63 -2.68 7.93 38.27
CA ALA A 63 -1.86 8.94 37.59
C ALA A 63 -1.08 8.37 36.39
N LYS A 64 -0.56 7.15 36.52
CA LYS A 64 0.13 6.43 35.42
C LYS A 64 -0.80 6.03 34.30
N LEU A 65 -2.03 5.60 34.63
CA LEU A 65 -3.05 5.32 33.64
C LEU A 65 -3.51 6.58 32.91
N ASP A 66 -3.61 7.72 33.58
CA ASP A 66 -3.94 8.99 32.93
C ASP A 66 -2.85 9.43 31.95
N GLN A 67 -1.57 9.22 32.29
CA GLN A 67 -0.47 9.43 31.36
C GLN A 67 -0.57 8.51 30.14
N LEU A 68 -0.86 7.23 30.34
CA LEU A 68 -1.05 6.27 29.25
C LEU A 68 -2.27 6.62 28.38
N ARG A 69 -3.36 7.07 28.99
CA ARG A 69 -4.56 7.56 28.29
C ARG A 69 -4.23 8.75 27.40
N GLY A 70 -3.45 9.71 27.90
CA GLY A 70 -3.00 10.87 27.13
C GLY A 70 -2.20 10.50 25.88
N LEU A 71 -1.47 9.37 25.92
CA LEU A 71 -0.74 8.85 24.77
C LEU A 71 -1.66 8.11 23.78
N ILE A 72 -2.47 7.17 24.26
CA ILE A 72 -3.29 6.28 23.40
C ILE A 72 -4.51 7.00 22.83
N CYS A 73 -5.18 7.82 23.64
CA CYS A 73 -6.35 8.61 23.25
C CYS A 73 -5.95 10.00 22.74
N GLY A 74 -4.66 10.30 22.66
CA GLY A 74 -4.13 11.56 22.13
C GLY A 74 -3.83 11.51 20.62
N PRO A 75 -3.38 12.63 20.05
CA PRO A 75 -3.01 12.73 18.64
C PRO A 75 -1.65 12.07 18.32
N ASN A 76 -1.08 11.30 19.25
CA ASN A 76 0.31 10.87 19.19
C ASN A 76 0.43 9.48 18.56
N PHE A 77 0.92 9.42 17.33
CA PHE A 77 1.43 8.17 16.75
C PHE A 77 2.67 7.69 17.55
N PRO A 78 2.85 6.38 17.82
CA PRO A 78 2.14 5.21 17.29
C PRO A 78 0.96 4.69 18.13
N TRP A 79 0.72 5.28 19.30
CA TRP A 79 -0.13 4.74 20.38
C TRP A 79 -1.58 4.43 20.00
N ILE A 80 -2.12 5.09 18.98
CA ILE A 80 -3.45 4.84 18.41
C ILE A 80 -3.68 3.37 18.02
N GLU A 81 -2.62 2.61 17.73
CA GLU A 81 -2.75 1.19 17.39
C GLU A 81 -3.13 0.31 18.59
N LEU A 82 -2.94 0.77 19.83
CA LEU A 82 -3.37 0.09 21.06
C LEU A 82 -4.81 0.41 21.46
N LEU A 83 -5.44 1.40 20.83
CA LEU A 83 -6.74 1.94 21.26
C LEU A 83 -7.82 0.86 21.37
N ALA A 84 -7.94 -0.01 20.37
CA ALA A 84 -8.99 -1.02 20.32
C ALA A 84 -8.93 -1.96 21.55
N ASP A 85 -7.75 -2.51 21.83
CA ASP A 85 -7.53 -3.41 22.97
C ASP A 85 -7.70 -2.68 24.31
N THR A 86 -7.22 -1.43 24.44
CA THR A 86 -7.44 -0.67 25.69
C THR A 86 -8.92 -0.44 25.99
N LEU A 87 -9.76 -0.22 24.98
CA LEU A 87 -11.20 0.00 25.17
C LEU A 87 -11.96 -1.29 25.52
N VAL A 88 -11.41 -2.47 25.20
CA VAL A 88 -11.96 -3.74 25.69
C VAL A 88 -11.81 -3.82 27.20
N GLY A 89 -10.62 -3.55 27.72
CA GLY A 89 -10.34 -3.64 29.16
C GLY A 89 -10.89 -2.47 29.97
N CYS A 90 -10.91 -1.24 29.42
CA CYS A 90 -11.40 -0.03 30.08
C CYS A 90 -12.31 0.81 29.16
N LYS A 91 -13.61 0.50 29.17
CA LYS A 91 -14.62 1.23 28.36
C LYS A 91 -14.74 2.71 28.72
N ALA A 92 -14.42 3.11 29.95
CA ALA A 92 -14.50 4.51 30.39
C ALA A 92 -13.58 5.44 29.57
N TRP A 93 -12.51 4.91 28.98
CA TRP A 93 -11.62 5.68 28.10
C TRP A 93 -12.28 6.08 26.78
N ALA A 94 -13.45 5.55 26.46
CA ALA A 94 -14.28 5.99 25.34
C ALA A 94 -14.74 7.45 25.48
N GLU A 95 -14.84 7.95 26.72
CA GLU A 95 -15.22 9.31 27.00
C GLU A 95 -14.10 10.28 26.59
N GLY A 96 -14.46 11.34 25.86
CA GLY A 96 -13.51 12.36 25.42
C GLY A 96 -12.67 11.98 24.20
N LEU A 97 -12.92 10.83 23.56
CA LEU A 97 -12.28 10.49 22.29
C LEU A 97 -12.64 11.50 21.19
N SER A 98 -11.62 11.89 20.42
CA SER A 98 -11.79 12.72 19.22
C SER A 98 -12.76 12.06 18.22
N PRO A 99 -13.37 12.82 17.29
CA PRO A 99 -14.16 12.23 16.22
C PRO A 99 -13.40 11.15 15.43
N ALA A 100 -12.12 11.34 15.16
CA ALA A 100 -11.34 10.36 14.42
C ALA A 100 -11.13 9.06 15.23
N LEU A 101 -10.80 9.18 16.52
CA LEU A 101 -10.60 8.01 17.39
C LEU A 101 -11.90 7.23 17.61
N ARG A 102 -13.05 7.92 17.77
CA ARG A 102 -14.36 7.28 17.83
C ARG A 102 -14.69 6.50 16.56
N ALA A 103 -14.41 7.08 15.39
CA ALA A 103 -14.57 6.37 14.12
C ALA A 103 -13.68 5.12 14.08
N ILE A 104 -12.39 5.25 14.42
CA ILE A 104 -11.41 4.16 14.39
C ILE A 104 -11.77 3.03 15.36
N ALA A 105 -12.30 3.36 16.53
CA ALA A 105 -12.68 2.40 17.57
C ALA A 105 -14.12 1.88 17.45
N GLY A 106 -14.96 2.47 16.60
CA GLY A 106 -16.38 2.12 16.50
C GLY A 106 -17.21 2.53 17.73
N VAL A 107 -16.84 3.63 18.38
CA VAL A 107 -17.49 4.13 19.60
C VAL A 107 -18.59 5.16 19.28
N SER A 108 -19.72 5.06 19.96
CA SER A 108 -20.86 5.99 19.83
C SER A 108 -20.60 7.33 20.56
N PRO A 109 -21.06 8.48 20.05
CA PRO A 109 -21.80 8.66 18.79
C PRO A 109 -20.88 8.54 17.57
N THR A 110 -21.39 7.91 16.51
CA THR A 110 -20.62 7.74 15.26
C THR A 110 -20.44 9.10 14.59
N PRO A 111 -19.20 9.59 14.40
CA PRO A 111 -18.96 10.90 13.81
C PRO A 111 -19.07 10.85 12.29
N THR A 112 -19.45 11.97 11.69
CA THR A 112 -19.45 12.12 10.23
C THR A 112 -18.03 12.27 9.69
N LEU A 113 -17.79 11.88 8.44
CA LEU A 113 -16.48 12.06 7.79
C LEU A 113 -16.03 13.53 7.81
N ARG A 114 -16.96 14.48 7.63
CA ARG A 114 -16.67 15.92 7.69
C ARG A 114 -16.12 16.33 9.06
N GLN A 115 -16.75 15.89 10.15
CA GLN A 115 -16.30 16.17 11.52
C GLN A 115 -14.92 15.54 11.81
N VAL A 116 -14.69 14.33 11.29
CA VAL A 116 -13.41 13.65 11.39
C VAL A 116 -12.31 14.47 10.70
N LEU A 117 -12.49 14.81 9.42
CA LEU A 117 -11.47 15.53 8.65
C LEU A 117 -11.24 16.96 9.16
N SER A 118 -12.26 17.62 9.70
CA SER A 118 -12.14 18.98 10.24
C SER A 118 -11.35 19.08 11.54
N SER A 119 -11.11 17.97 12.24
CA SER A 119 -10.45 17.97 13.56
C SER A 119 -9.30 16.97 13.68
N CYS A 120 -9.13 16.05 12.73
CA CYS A 120 -8.09 15.03 12.82
C CYS A 120 -6.68 15.62 12.81
N SER A 121 -5.83 15.02 13.63
CA SER A 121 -4.37 15.11 13.58
C SER A 121 -3.79 14.26 12.45
N VAL A 122 -2.51 14.46 12.15
CA VAL A 122 -1.80 13.66 11.14
C VAL A 122 -1.81 12.17 11.48
N SER A 123 -1.58 11.82 12.75
CA SER A 123 -1.58 10.44 13.24
C SER A 123 -2.91 9.74 12.98
N GLU A 124 -4.01 10.41 13.30
CA GLU A 124 -5.37 9.90 13.12
C GLU A 124 -5.72 9.77 11.63
N LEU A 125 -5.40 10.80 10.83
CA LEU A 125 -5.60 10.76 9.38
C LEU A 125 -4.83 9.57 8.75
N CYS A 126 -3.60 9.36 9.19
CA CYS A 126 -2.78 8.23 8.75
C CYS A 126 -3.37 6.88 9.18
N ALA A 127 -3.88 6.77 10.41
CA ALA A 127 -4.54 5.56 10.89
C ALA A 127 -5.82 5.24 10.08
N LEU A 128 -6.67 6.24 9.82
CA LEU A 128 -7.85 6.10 8.97
C LEU A 128 -7.48 5.57 7.57
N ARG A 129 -6.42 6.11 6.98
CA ARG A 129 -5.94 5.69 5.66
C ARG A 129 -5.39 4.25 5.67
N ARG A 130 -4.59 3.88 6.67
CA ARG A 130 -4.06 2.51 6.82
C ARG A 130 -5.17 1.48 7.02
N ARG A 131 -6.22 1.84 7.77
CA ARG A 131 -7.41 1.00 8.02
C ARG A 131 -8.42 1.05 6.87
N LYS A 132 -8.10 1.73 5.75
CA LYS A 132 -8.94 1.88 4.56
C LYS A 132 -10.32 2.51 4.84
N MET A 133 -10.41 3.32 5.89
CA MET A 133 -11.63 4.05 6.23
C MET A 133 -11.82 5.31 5.36
N ILE A 134 -10.74 5.78 4.74
CA ILE A 134 -10.73 6.88 3.77
C ILE A 134 -9.95 6.48 2.51
N SER A 135 -10.30 7.09 1.38
CA SER A 135 -9.60 6.90 0.09
C SER A 135 -8.24 7.61 0.05
N ALA A 136 -7.40 7.25 -0.92
CA ALA A 136 -6.15 7.98 -1.19
C ALA A 136 -6.42 9.45 -1.53
N GLU A 137 -7.42 9.74 -2.36
CA GLU A 137 -7.83 11.10 -2.75
C GLU A 137 -8.27 11.94 -1.54
N THR A 138 -9.02 11.33 -0.61
CA THR A 138 -9.43 12.00 0.63
C THR A 138 -8.21 12.31 1.50
N PHE A 139 -7.25 11.39 1.57
CA PHE A 139 -6.01 11.60 2.32
C PHE A 139 -5.16 12.73 1.70
N VAL A 140 -4.99 12.73 0.38
CA VAL A 140 -4.21 13.73 -0.37
C VAL A 140 -4.81 15.13 -0.24
N SER A 141 -6.13 15.25 -0.20
CA SER A 141 -6.79 16.55 0.00
C SER A 141 -6.76 17.06 1.45
N ALA A 142 -6.55 16.19 2.45
CA ALA A 142 -6.66 16.56 3.87
C ALA A 142 -5.34 16.66 4.64
N TRP A 143 -4.25 16.04 4.16
CA TRP A 143 -3.01 15.93 4.96
C TRP A 143 -2.37 17.28 5.30
N LYS A 144 -2.45 18.28 4.40
CA LYS A 144 -1.91 19.63 4.65
C LYS A 144 -2.61 20.27 5.83
N THR A 145 -3.94 20.24 5.83
CA THR A 145 -4.78 20.78 6.90
C THR A 145 -4.54 20.05 8.24
N ALA A 146 -4.30 18.74 8.21
CA ALA A 146 -3.94 18.00 9.42
C ALA A 146 -2.54 18.37 9.93
N LEU A 147 -1.59 18.60 9.02
CA LEU A 147 -0.22 18.99 9.34
C LEU A 147 -0.11 20.43 9.86
N ASP A 148 -0.96 21.34 9.38
CA ASP A 148 -1.03 22.73 9.88
C ASP A 148 -1.43 22.79 11.38
N ARG A 149 -1.99 21.71 11.93
CA ARG A 149 -2.32 21.55 13.36
C ARG A 149 -1.20 20.88 14.16
N SER A 150 -0.13 20.43 13.51
CA SER A 150 0.99 19.76 14.15
C SER A 150 1.81 20.75 14.98
N SER A 151 2.30 20.30 16.13
CA SER A 151 3.26 21.08 16.92
C SER A 151 4.66 20.99 16.30
N ALA A 152 5.48 22.03 16.53
CA ALA A 152 6.85 22.07 16.01
C ALA A 152 7.68 20.83 16.42
N ASP A 153 7.49 20.36 17.66
CA ASP A 153 8.21 19.21 18.21
C ASP A 153 7.82 17.87 17.56
N ARG A 154 6.66 17.80 16.89
CA ARG A 154 6.14 16.59 16.25
C ARG A 154 6.27 16.60 14.73
N LEU A 155 6.64 17.72 14.15
CA LEU A 155 6.65 17.91 12.69
C LEU A 155 7.43 16.81 11.95
N ASP A 156 8.63 16.45 12.44
CA ASP A 156 9.46 15.42 11.79
C ASP A 156 8.78 14.03 11.82
N LEU A 157 8.10 13.68 12.93
CA LEU A 157 7.38 12.41 13.05
C LEU A 157 6.12 12.39 12.20
N ASP A 158 5.38 13.50 12.16
CA ASP A 158 4.14 13.62 11.39
C ASP A 158 4.42 13.57 9.87
N LEU A 159 5.49 14.25 9.41
CA LEU A 159 5.97 14.12 8.03
C LEU A 159 6.32 12.65 7.71
N LEU A 160 7.05 11.98 8.60
CA LEU A 160 7.39 10.58 8.45
C LEU A 160 6.14 9.67 8.43
N ASP A 161 5.11 10.00 9.20
CA ASP A 161 3.82 9.27 9.24
C ASP A 161 3.04 9.40 7.94
N ILE A 162 3.07 10.56 7.30
CA ILE A 162 2.47 10.75 5.98
C ILE A 162 3.24 9.92 4.93
N LEU A 163 4.58 10.00 4.92
CA LEU A 163 5.45 9.29 3.97
C LEU A 163 5.35 7.76 4.06
N ARG A 164 5.11 7.22 5.26
CA ARG A 164 4.95 5.77 5.42
C ARG A 164 3.56 5.28 5.01
N THR A 165 2.54 6.12 5.16
CA THR A 165 1.14 5.73 5.03
C THR A 165 0.70 5.64 3.58
N GLU A 166 0.94 6.67 2.78
CA GLU A 166 0.51 6.68 1.38
C GLU A 166 1.51 5.90 0.49
N LYS A 167 1.01 5.27 -0.58
CA LYS A 167 1.83 4.47 -1.49
C LYS A 167 1.62 4.86 -2.94
N GLU A 168 0.40 5.21 -3.30
CA GLU A 168 -0.05 5.40 -4.68
C GLU A 168 0.28 6.82 -5.13
N GLN A 169 -0.13 7.82 -4.35
CA GLN A 169 0.06 9.25 -4.64
C GLN A 169 1.27 9.85 -3.91
N MET A 170 2.27 9.01 -3.60
CA MET A 170 3.44 9.43 -2.81
C MET A 170 4.28 10.50 -3.51
N ASN A 171 4.39 10.44 -4.84
CA ASN A 171 5.18 11.43 -5.58
C ASN A 171 4.54 12.82 -5.47
N ASP A 172 3.22 12.92 -5.58
CA ASP A 172 2.48 14.18 -5.51
C ASP A 172 2.60 14.80 -4.11
N ILE A 173 2.41 13.98 -3.07
CA ILE A 173 2.62 14.40 -1.68
C ILE A 173 4.04 14.91 -1.47
N LEU A 174 5.05 14.19 -1.98
CA LEU A 174 6.44 14.58 -1.78
C LEU A 174 6.79 15.88 -2.51
N GLN A 175 6.28 16.08 -3.74
CA GLN A 175 6.43 17.34 -4.48
C GLN A 175 5.83 18.52 -3.72
N ASP A 176 4.68 18.31 -3.07
CA ASP A 176 4.05 19.33 -2.24
C ASP A 176 4.78 19.60 -0.91
N MET A 177 5.44 18.59 -0.34
CA MET A 177 6.19 18.75 0.91
C MET A 177 7.54 19.46 0.72
N LEU A 178 8.21 19.20 -0.41
CA LEU A 178 9.58 19.65 -0.66
C LEU A 178 9.78 21.17 -0.46
N PRO A 179 8.96 22.07 -1.04
CA PRO A 179 9.18 23.52 -0.93
C PRO A 179 9.18 24.03 0.52
N ARG A 180 8.45 23.37 1.43
CA ARG A 180 8.21 23.87 2.78
C ARG A 180 8.99 23.11 3.85
N TYR A 181 9.29 21.83 3.62
CA TYR A 181 9.80 20.92 4.64
C TYR A 181 11.11 20.24 4.26
N GLN A 182 11.86 20.77 3.28
CA GLN A 182 13.11 20.16 2.81
C GLN A 182 14.11 19.89 3.94
N ALA A 183 14.29 20.82 4.88
CA ALA A 183 15.24 20.67 5.98
C ALA A 183 14.85 19.51 6.91
N GLN A 184 13.57 19.44 7.30
CA GLN A 184 12.99 18.38 8.13
C GLN A 184 13.12 17.02 7.43
N LEU A 185 12.78 16.94 6.14
CA LEU A 185 12.89 15.73 5.34
C LEU A 185 14.36 15.25 5.22
N ARG A 186 15.32 16.17 5.12
CA ARG A 186 16.76 15.83 5.15
C ARG A 186 17.18 15.28 6.51
N ARG A 187 16.72 15.88 7.63
CA ARG A 187 16.98 15.33 8.97
C ARG A 187 16.44 13.91 9.12
N ILE A 188 15.21 13.66 8.67
CA ILE A 188 14.61 12.33 8.68
C ILE A 188 15.44 11.35 7.84
N ALA A 189 15.92 11.77 6.66
CA ALA A 189 16.69 10.91 5.75
C ALA A 189 18.00 10.38 6.34
N VAL A 190 18.59 11.10 7.30
CA VAL A 190 19.87 10.75 7.91
C VAL A 190 19.74 9.90 9.19
N GLU A 191 18.52 9.59 9.61
CA GLU A 191 18.23 8.72 10.76
C GLU A 191 18.77 7.30 10.53
N PRO A 192 19.64 6.76 11.42
CA PRO A 192 20.31 5.47 11.22
C PRO A 192 19.34 4.31 10.98
N GLU A 193 18.26 4.27 11.76
CA GLU A 193 17.29 3.19 11.74
C GLU A 193 16.12 3.41 10.77
N LEU A 194 16.12 4.52 10.02
CA LEU A 194 15.02 4.88 9.13
C LEU A 194 14.60 3.70 8.25
N SER A 195 13.30 3.44 8.15
CA SER A 195 12.78 2.46 7.22
C SER A 195 13.38 2.63 5.82
N LEU A 196 14.06 1.59 5.32
CA LEU A 196 14.71 1.64 4.00
C LEU A 196 13.74 1.89 2.84
N ARG A 197 12.44 1.59 3.05
CA ARG A 197 11.38 1.98 2.11
C ARG A 197 11.23 3.50 2.06
N VAL A 198 11.19 4.17 3.21
CA VAL A 198 11.08 5.63 3.30
C VAL A 198 12.36 6.28 2.78
N LEU A 199 13.54 5.75 3.12
CA LEU A 199 14.80 6.22 2.55
C LEU A 199 14.77 6.19 1.02
N SER A 200 14.27 5.10 0.43
CA SER A 200 14.10 5.00 -1.03
C SER A 200 13.12 6.03 -1.60
N ILE A 201 12.10 6.45 -0.86
CA ILE A 201 11.16 7.51 -1.27
C ILE A 201 11.90 8.86 -1.28
N LEU A 202 12.66 9.16 -0.23
CA LEU A 202 13.41 10.41 -0.09
C LEU A 202 14.51 10.56 -1.15
N LEU A 203 15.23 9.48 -1.47
CA LEU A 203 16.20 9.44 -2.57
C LEU A 203 15.56 9.70 -3.92
N ARG A 204 14.46 8.99 -4.21
CA ARG A 204 13.73 9.13 -5.49
C ARG A 204 13.19 10.54 -5.69
N GLY A 205 12.73 11.18 -4.61
CA GLY A 205 12.27 12.56 -4.63
C GLY A 205 13.36 13.62 -4.60
N GLY A 206 14.64 13.24 -4.57
CA GLY A 206 15.75 14.18 -4.54
C GLY A 206 15.89 14.98 -3.24
N VAL A 207 15.29 14.51 -2.13
CA VAL A 207 15.46 15.14 -0.81
C VAL A 207 16.92 15.06 -0.37
N VAL A 208 17.54 13.90 -0.60
CA VAL A 208 18.95 13.61 -0.35
C VAL A 208 19.54 12.91 -1.57
N GLN A 209 20.83 13.10 -1.80
CA GLN A 209 21.53 12.44 -2.90
C GLN A 209 22.19 11.14 -2.43
N ALA A 210 22.22 10.13 -3.30
CA ALA A 210 22.89 8.86 -3.00
C ALA A 210 24.37 9.07 -2.65
N LYS A 211 25.06 9.96 -3.39
CA LYS A 211 26.48 10.28 -3.15
C LYS A 211 26.72 10.81 -1.73
N GLU A 212 25.92 11.79 -1.30
CA GLU A 212 25.98 12.40 0.04
C GLU A 212 25.86 11.34 1.15
N LEU A 213 24.92 10.40 1.00
CA LEU A 213 24.72 9.34 2.01
C LEU A 213 25.86 8.31 2.02
N ARG A 214 26.46 8.01 0.86
CA ARG A 214 27.57 7.05 0.75
C ARG A 214 28.86 7.56 1.38
N GLU A 215 29.08 8.87 1.39
CA GLU A 215 30.24 9.51 2.03
C GLU A 215 30.19 9.44 3.56
N ARG A 216 29.02 9.16 4.15
CA ARG A 216 28.86 9.02 5.60
C ARG A 216 29.46 7.70 6.08
N ARG A 217 30.43 7.82 6.99
CA ARG A 217 31.11 6.66 7.62
C ARG A 217 30.09 5.72 8.24
N GLY A 218 30.17 4.43 7.89
CA GLY A 218 29.34 3.36 8.47
C GLY A 218 27.92 3.25 7.89
N PHE A 219 27.41 4.26 7.18
CA PHE A 219 26.02 4.29 6.72
C PHE A 219 25.66 3.09 5.82
N LEU A 220 26.49 2.80 4.82
CA LEU A 220 26.24 1.67 3.92
C LEU A 220 26.29 0.32 4.65
N ALA A 221 27.20 0.16 5.61
CA ALA A 221 27.30 -1.07 6.40
C ALA A 221 26.01 -1.30 7.22
N GLU A 222 25.47 -0.24 7.84
CA GLU A 222 24.20 -0.29 8.58
C GLU A 222 23.01 -0.62 7.66
N VAL A 223 22.95 0.00 6.49
CA VAL A 223 21.93 -0.31 5.46
C VAL A 223 22.05 -1.78 5.03
N CYS A 224 23.27 -2.25 4.76
CA CYS A 224 23.56 -3.62 4.36
C CYS A 224 23.17 -4.64 5.42
N ALA A 225 23.38 -4.34 6.70
CA ALA A 225 23.05 -5.24 7.80
C ALA A 225 21.53 -5.52 7.91
N ARG A 226 20.69 -4.52 7.62
CA ARG A 226 19.22 -4.59 7.87
C ARG A 226 18.35 -4.69 6.62
N MET A 227 18.93 -4.61 5.42
CA MET A 227 18.14 -4.70 4.20
C MET A 227 17.60 -6.11 3.92
N SER A 228 16.44 -6.15 3.28
CA SER A 228 15.88 -7.34 2.62
C SER A 228 16.10 -7.23 1.11
N MET A 229 15.94 -8.32 0.36
CA MET A 229 16.14 -8.33 -1.09
C MET A 229 15.32 -7.23 -1.80
N MET A 230 14.07 -7.03 -1.36
CA MET A 230 13.22 -5.98 -1.93
C MET A 230 13.73 -4.56 -1.67
N ASN A 231 14.29 -4.30 -0.48
CA ASN A 231 14.88 -2.99 -0.20
C ASN A 231 16.22 -2.82 -0.94
N ALA A 232 17.01 -3.89 -1.06
CA ALA A 232 18.25 -3.88 -1.84
C ALA A 232 17.99 -3.46 -3.30
N ILE A 233 17.00 -4.07 -3.95
CA ILE A 233 16.56 -3.72 -5.31
C ILE A 233 16.13 -2.24 -5.39
N ARG A 234 15.32 -1.77 -4.44
CA ARG A 234 14.84 -0.38 -4.43
C ARG A 234 15.99 0.62 -4.33
N LEU A 235 16.91 0.39 -3.40
CA LEU A 235 18.05 1.27 -3.16
C LEU A 235 19.04 1.22 -4.32
N SER A 236 19.21 0.07 -4.96
CA SER A 236 20.01 -0.07 -6.19
C SER A 236 19.42 0.74 -7.34
N LYS A 237 18.10 0.70 -7.55
CA LYS A 237 17.41 1.55 -8.54
C LYS A 237 17.55 3.05 -8.27
N GLN A 238 17.80 3.45 -7.03
CA GLN A 238 18.06 4.86 -6.68
C GLN A 238 19.55 5.21 -6.68
N GLY A 239 20.42 4.30 -7.13
CA GLY A 239 21.87 4.50 -7.17
C GLY A 239 22.55 4.55 -5.79
N LEU A 240 21.86 4.17 -4.72
CA LEU A 240 22.48 4.12 -3.38
C LEU A 240 23.36 2.87 -3.23
N LEU A 241 22.93 1.74 -3.78
CA LEU A 241 23.55 0.43 -3.57
C LEU A 241 24.04 -0.17 -4.89
N TYR A 242 25.30 -0.60 -4.91
CA TYR A 242 25.95 -1.27 -6.02
C TYR A 242 26.35 -2.70 -5.63
N PRO A 243 26.61 -3.59 -6.62
CA PRO A 243 27.05 -4.96 -6.34
C PRO A 243 28.32 -5.04 -5.49
N ALA A 244 29.25 -4.10 -5.69
CA ALA A 244 30.50 -4.02 -4.94
C ALA A 244 30.30 -3.73 -3.44
N ASP A 245 29.15 -3.16 -3.05
CA ASP A 245 28.83 -2.86 -1.65
C ASP A 245 28.27 -4.09 -0.90
N ILE A 246 27.99 -5.19 -1.62
CA ILE A 246 27.39 -6.41 -1.06
C ILE A 246 28.45 -7.51 -0.96
N ASP A 247 28.94 -7.72 0.26
CA ASP A 247 29.83 -8.83 0.58
C ASP A 247 29.14 -10.21 0.45
N ALA A 248 29.93 -11.28 0.46
CA ALA A 248 29.43 -12.64 0.30
C ALA A 248 28.43 -13.03 1.40
N GLY A 249 28.66 -12.59 2.65
CA GLY A 249 27.78 -12.88 3.78
C GLY A 249 26.39 -12.23 3.64
N THR A 250 26.36 -10.95 3.28
CA THR A 250 25.13 -10.20 3.02
C THR A 250 24.40 -10.78 1.81
N ARG A 251 25.13 -11.15 0.75
CA ARG A 251 24.56 -11.78 -0.43
C ARG A 251 23.86 -13.09 -0.09
N ALA A 252 24.53 -13.98 0.66
CA ALA A 252 23.95 -15.23 1.12
C ALA A 252 22.70 -14.96 1.97
N ARG A 253 22.77 -14.03 2.93
CA ARG A 253 21.63 -13.65 3.77
C ARG A 253 20.42 -13.20 2.93
N LEU A 254 20.64 -12.36 1.92
CA LEU A 254 19.57 -11.85 1.05
C LEU A 254 18.94 -12.95 0.18
N VAL A 255 19.76 -13.84 -0.38
CA VAL A 255 19.30 -14.94 -1.25
C VAL A 255 18.52 -16.00 -0.46
N TYR A 256 19.00 -16.35 0.73
CA TYR A 256 18.41 -17.41 1.57
C TYR A 256 17.34 -16.90 2.56
N ASP A 257 17.05 -15.60 2.61
CA ASP A 257 15.95 -15.08 3.41
C ASP A 257 14.63 -15.75 2.97
N ARG A 258 13.88 -16.30 3.94
CA ARG A 258 12.60 -16.97 3.69
C ARG A 258 11.57 -16.10 2.96
N LYS A 259 11.70 -14.77 3.05
CA LYS A 259 10.83 -13.79 2.40
C LYS A 259 11.28 -13.44 0.98
N THR A 260 12.46 -13.87 0.55
CA THR A 260 12.96 -13.66 -0.81
C THR A 260 12.28 -14.64 -1.77
N THR A 261 11.55 -14.09 -2.73
CA THR A 261 10.88 -14.87 -3.77
C THR A 261 11.72 -14.94 -5.05
N ARG A 262 11.44 -15.91 -5.92
CA ARG A 262 12.07 -16.02 -7.26
C ARG A 262 12.01 -14.71 -8.04
N ARG A 263 10.84 -14.05 -8.04
CA ARG A 263 10.65 -12.75 -8.70
C ARG A 263 11.61 -11.69 -8.16
N ASN A 264 11.96 -11.74 -6.88
CA ASN A 264 12.93 -10.81 -6.30
C ASN A 264 14.34 -11.11 -6.81
N ILE A 265 14.73 -12.37 -6.92
CA ILE A 265 16.02 -12.78 -7.48
C ILE A 265 16.13 -12.35 -8.94
N ASP A 266 15.11 -12.62 -9.76
CA ASP A 266 15.10 -12.23 -11.18
C ASP A 266 15.17 -10.71 -11.36
N GLU A 267 14.55 -9.95 -10.47
CA GLU A 267 14.62 -8.48 -10.47
C GLU A 267 15.99 -7.97 -9.97
N ALA A 268 16.60 -8.63 -8.99
CA ALA A 268 17.94 -8.30 -8.52
C ALA A 268 18.98 -8.52 -9.63
N ILE A 269 18.84 -9.61 -10.40
CA ILE A 269 19.69 -9.84 -11.59
C ILE A 269 19.44 -8.76 -12.66
N ARG A 270 18.17 -8.47 -12.97
CA ARG A 270 17.83 -7.44 -13.99
C ARG A 270 18.27 -6.03 -13.60
N SER A 271 18.29 -5.71 -12.31
CA SER A 271 18.82 -4.44 -11.80
C SER A 271 20.35 -4.42 -11.70
N GLY A 272 21.02 -5.51 -12.07
CA GLY A 272 22.47 -5.64 -12.00
C GLY A 272 23.00 -5.79 -10.58
N LEU A 273 22.14 -5.96 -9.58
CA LEU A 273 22.51 -6.08 -8.17
C LEU A 273 23.16 -7.42 -7.82
N LEU A 274 22.73 -8.48 -8.52
CA LEU A 274 23.29 -9.82 -8.42
C LEU A 274 23.70 -10.31 -9.80
N SER A 275 24.78 -11.07 -9.85
CA SER A 275 25.15 -11.86 -11.02
C SER A 275 24.52 -13.25 -10.94
N PRO A 276 24.19 -13.90 -12.07
CA PRO A 276 23.71 -15.30 -12.05
C PRO A 276 24.70 -16.25 -11.37
N GLU A 277 25.99 -15.94 -11.43
CA GLU A 277 27.08 -16.70 -10.79
C GLU A 277 27.07 -16.61 -9.26
N ASP A 278 26.43 -15.58 -8.71
CA ASP A 278 26.29 -15.40 -7.27
C ASP A 278 25.28 -16.35 -6.64
N LEU A 279 24.45 -17.01 -7.45
CA LEU A 279 23.44 -17.92 -6.96
C LEU A 279 24.06 -19.30 -6.67
N PRO A 280 23.62 -20.01 -5.64
CA PRO A 280 23.92 -21.42 -5.45
C PRO A 280 23.50 -22.25 -6.67
N THR A 281 24.19 -23.36 -6.96
CA THR A 281 23.94 -24.21 -8.14
C THR A 281 22.47 -24.64 -8.28
N GLN A 282 21.82 -24.96 -7.15
CA GLN A 282 20.40 -25.34 -7.08
C GLN A 282 19.44 -24.20 -7.46
N LEU A 283 19.81 -22.95 -7.16
CA LEU A 283 19.04 -21.76 -7.56
C LEU A 283 19.41 -21.33 -8.98
N ARG A 284 20.67 -21.51 -9.39
CA ARG A 284 21.13 -21.33 -10.78
C ARG A 284 20.35 -22.21 -11.72
N GLU A 285 20.19 -23.50 -11.47
CA GLU A 285 19.41 -24.41 -12.32
C GLU A 285 17.95 -23.96 -12.45
N ARG A 286 17.37 -23.42 -11.37
CA ARG A 286 16.01 -22.83 -11.38
C ARG A 286 15.90 -21.51 -12.15
N THR A 287 16.96 -20.69 -12.19
CA THR A 287 17.00 -19.43 -12.95
C THR A 287 17.49 -19.59 -14.40
N VAL A 288 18.40 -20.53 -14.66
CA VAL A 288 19.03 -20.84 -15.97
C VAL A 288 18.15 -21.75 -16.82
N ALA A 289 17.28 -22.57 -16.21
CA ALA A 289 16.13 -23.15 -16.92
C ALA A 289 15.19 -22.08 -17.53
N ALA A 290 15.47 -20.78 -17.29
CA ALA A 290 14.80 -19.63 -17.87
C ALA A 290 15.78 -18.59 -18.48
N ALA A 291 16.87 -19.01 -19.13
CA ALA A 291 17.63 -18.17 -20.09
C ALA A 291 17.27 -18.54 -21.56
N PRO A 292 17.44 -17.63 -22.53
CA PRO A 292 16.46 -17.38 -23.58
C PRO A 292 16.35 -18.53 -24.59
N SER A 293 15.15 -19.09 -24.72
CA SER A 293 14.81 -19.93 -25.88
C SER A 293 15.17 -19.18 -27.16
N PRO A 294 15.77 -19.84 -28.18
CA PRO A 294 15.95 -19.24 -29.50
C PRO A 294 14.58 -18.73 -29.96
N ARG A 295 14.54 -17.54 -30.59
CA ARG A 295 13.34 -16.86 -31.13
C ARG A 295 12.29 -17.88 -31.58
N LYS A 296 11.42 -18.27 -30.64
CA LYS A 296 10.23 -19.06 -30.94
C LYS A 296 9.19 -18.01 -31.26
N LYS A 297 8.72 -18.06 -32.51
CA LYS A 297 7.52 -17.36 -32.98
C LYS A 297 6.51 -17.30 -31.81
N PRO A 298 5.94 -16.12 -31.52
CA PRO A 298 5.17 -15.90 -30.30
C PRO A 298 4.05 -16.93 -30.24
N ARG A 299 4.24 -17.93 -29.36
CA ARG A 299 3.21 -18.90 -29.04
C ARG A 299 2.31 -18.21 -28.02
N ALA A 300 1.06 -18.04 -28.41
CA ALA A 300 0.04 -17.32 -27.67
C ALA A 300 0.02 -17.68 -26.18
N THR A 301 0.37 -16.72 -25.34
CA THR A 301 -0.02 -16.68 -23.93
C THR A 301 -1.55 -16.52 -23.90
N PRO A 302 -2.32 -17.42 -23.26
CA PRO A 302 -3.75 -17.19 -23.11
C PRO A 302 -3.95 -16.02 -22.13
N GLY A 303 -4.41 -14.89 -22.65
CA GLY A 303 -5.08 -13.84 -21.86
C GLY A 303 -4.20 -12.77 -21.20
N ALA A 304 -3.30 -12.13 -21.96
CA ALA A 304 -2.89 -10.77 -21.60
C ALA A 304 -4.00 -9.81 -22.05
N THR A 305 -4.87 -9.43 -21.12
CA THR A 305 -5.97 -8.50 -21.39
C THR A 305 -5.41 -7.13 -21.80
N LYS A 306 -5.56 -6.77 -23.08
CA LYS A 306 -5.09 -5.49 -23.66
C LYS A 306 -5.97 -4.31 -23.30
N PHE A 307 -7.27 -4.53 -23.13
CA PHE A 307 -8.26 -3.50 -22.87
C PHE A 307 -8.89 -3.72 -21.49
N SER A 308 -8.98 -2.64 -20.72
CA SER A 308 -9.66 -2.64 -19.42
C SER A 308 -10.45 -1.37 -19.20
N VAL A 309 -11.52 -1.46 -18.42
CA VAL A 309 -12.37 -0.31 -18.04
C VAL A 309 -11.57 0.82 -17.39
N ALA A 310 -10.49 0.51 -16.67
CA ALA A 310 -9.61 1.51 -16.06
C ALA A 310 -8.98 2.48 -17.09
N MET A 311 -8.79 2.04 -18.34
CA MET A 311 -8.25 2.85 -19.44
C MET A 311 -9.26 3.83 -20.03
N LEU A 312 -10.55 3.73 -19.66
CA LEU A 312 -11.65 4.55 -20.19
C LEU A 312 -12.02 5.74 -19.30
N SER A 313 -11.27 5.95 -18.20
CA SER A 313 -11.49 7.02 -17.22
C SER A 313 -11.26 8.42 -17.82
N ASP A 314 -10.24 8.56 -18.68
CA ASP A 314 -9.85 9.83 -19.31
C ASP A 314 -10.32 9.93 -20.78
N ALA A 315 -10.73 11.13 -21.20
CA ALA A 315 -11.28 11.36 -22.55
C ALA A 315 -10.26 11.13 -23.68
N LYS A 316 -8.99 11.50 -23.48
CA LYS A 316 -7.91 11.30 -24.47
C LYS A 316 -7.58 9.81 -24.59
N SER A 317 -7.59 9.10 -23.47
CA SER A 317 -7.40 7.65 -23.43
C SER A 317 -8.55 6.90 -24.12
N ARG A 318 -9.81 7.33 -23.92
CA ARG A 318 -10.98 6.78 -24.65
C ARG A 318 -10.87 6.95 -26.16
N MET A 319 -10.47 8.12 -26.64
CA MET A 319 -10.29 8.36 -28.08
C MET A 319 -9.23 7.42 -28.68
N LYS A 320 -8.12 7.22 -27.96
CA LYS A 320 -7.08 6.27 -28.38
C LYS A 320 -7.61 4.83 -28.43
N VAL A 321 -8.31 4.39 -27.38
CA VAL A 321 -8.91 3.05 -27.32
C VAL A 321 -9.93 2.85 -28.44
N ASN A 322 -10.84 3.79 -28.68
CA ASN A 322 -11.80 3.71 -29.81
C ASN A 322 -11.08 3.64 -31.17
N SER A 323 -10.00 4.40 -31.35
CA SER A 323 -9.20 4.35 -32.59
C SER A 323 -8.50 2.99 -32.80
N GLU A 324 -8.17 2.28 -31.73
CA GLU A 324 -7.60 0.93 -31.79
C GLU A 324 -8.68 -0.12 -32.00
N LEU A 325 -9.84 0.01 -31.34
CA LEU A 325 -10.98 -0.89 -31.49
C LEU A 325 -11.59 -0.83 -32.90
N ALA A 326 -11.67 0.36 -33.51
CA ALA A 326 -12.23 0.55 -34.85
C ALA A 326 -11.40 -0.07 -35.99
N LYS A 327 -10.12 -0.39 -35.74
CA LYS A 327 -9.21 -0.96 -36.75
C LYS A 327 -9.41 -2.46 -36.97
N THR A 328 -10.18 -3.14 -36.12
CA THR A 328 -10.22 -4.60 -36.10
C THR A 328 -11.61 -5.08 -35.77
N ARG A 329 -12.07 -6.12 -36.47
CA ARG A 329 -13.24 -6.89 -36.06
C ARG A 329 -12.82 -7.97 -35.08
N TRP A 330 -13.64 -8.18 -34.06
CA TRP A 330 -13.31 -9.01 -32.91
C TRP A 330 -14.14 -10.29 -32.91
N THR A 331 -13.49 -11.44 -32.77
CA THR A 331 -14.14 -12.74 -32.64
C THR A 331 -14.37 -13.03 -31.16
N VAL A 332 -15.59 -12.84 -30.68
CA VAL A 332 -15.95 -12.90 -29.26
C VAL A 332 -16.88 -14.08 -28.96
N GLU A 333 -16.82 -14.61 -27.75
CA GLU A 333 -17.69 -15.70 -27.31
C GLU A 333 -18.85 -15.15 -26.47
N LEU A 334 -20.08 -15.55 -26.78
CA LEU A 334 -21.27 -15.16 -26.03
C LEU A 334 -21.32 -15.90 -24.70
N LYS A 335 -20.97 -15.20 -23.62
CA LYS A 335 -20.80 -15.79 -22.29
C LYS A 335 -22.11 -15.95 -21.54
N ARG A 336 -23.00 -14.96 -21.64
CA ARG A 336 -24.27 -14.94 -20.92
C ARG A 336 -25.36 -14.31 -21.75
N THR A 337 -26.54 -14.93 -21.79
CA THR A 337 -27.73 -14.36 -22.46
C THR A 337 -28.82 -14.04 -21.45
N ILE A 338 -29.55 -12.94 -21.71
CA ILE A 338 -30.78 -12.58 -20.99
C ILE A 338 -31.85 -12.32 -22.05
N PRO A 339 -32.44 -13.38 -22.64
CA PRO A 339 -33.38 -13.28 -23.77
C PRO A 339 -34.57 -12.37 -23.46
N GLU A 340 -35.11 -12.46 -22.23
CA GLU A 340 -36.24 -11.65 -21.75
C GLU A 340 -36.00 -10.14 -21.82
N ARG A 341 -34.73 -9.70 -21.80
CA ARG A 341 -34.35 -8.29 -21.87
C ARG A 341 -33.64 -7.92 -23.18
N GLY A 342 -33.49 -8.87 -24.11
CA GLY A 342 -32.90 -8.63 -25.43
C GLY A 342 -31.40 -8.30 -25.44
N PHE A 343 -30.65 -8.65 -24.38
CA PHE A 343 -29.21 -8.40 -24.31
C PHE A 343 -28.45 -9.54 -23.64
N GLY A 344 -27.13 -9.52 -23.82
CA GLY A 344 -26.19 -10.46 -23.22
C GLY A 344 -24.81 -9.84 -23.02
N PHE A 345 -23.86 -10.69 -22.67
CA PHE A 345 -22.47 -10.33 -22.46
C PHE A 345 -21.56 -11.27 -23.23
N VAL A 346 -20.60 -10.69 -23.94
CA VAL A 346 -19.58 -11.42 -24.70
C VAL A 346 -18.23 -11.28 -24.02
N ARG A 347 -17.36 -12.28 -24.18
CA ARG A 347 -16.02 -12.31 -23.64
C ARG A 347 -15.00 -12.38 -24.75
N HIS A 348 -13.87 -11.70 -24.55
CA HIS A 348 -12.70 -11.81 -25.41
C HIS A 348 -11.43 -11.83 -24.54
N PRO A 349 -10.41 -12.65 -24.85
CA PRO A 349 -9.18 -12.73 -24.05
C PRO A 349 -8.41 -11.41 -23.90
N ASP A 350 -8.54 -10.52 -24.90
CA ASP A 350 -7.93 -9.18 -24.86
C ASP A 350 -8.71 -8.19 -23.98
N PHE A 351 -9.87 -8.54 -23.42
CA PHE A 351 -10.67 -7.65 -22.58
C PHE A 351 -10.76 -8.22 -21.16
N LYS A 352 -10.48 -7.37 -20.17
CA LYS A 352 -10.52 -7.78 -18.76
C LYS A 352 -11.96 -7.92 -18.26
N GLU A 353 -12.85 -7.06 -18.73
CA GLU A 353 -14.26 -7.04 -18.36
C GLU A 353 -15.14 -7.63 -19.49
N ASP A 354 -16.30 -8.16 -19.11
CA ASP A 354 -17.29 -8.64 -20.08
C ASP A 354 -17.84 -7.45 -20.90
N ILE A 355 -17.98 -7.65 -22.21
CA ILE A 355 -18.43 -6.63 -23.16
C ILE A 355 -19.94 -6.74 -23.31
N PHE A 356 -20.64 -5.61 -23.22
CA PHE A 356 -22.10 -5.57 -23.33
C PHE A 356 -22.56 -5.79 -24.77
N CYS A 357 -23.57 -6.63 -25.00
CA CYS A 357 -24.07 -6.95 -26.34
C CYS A 357 -25.60 -6.88 -26.39
N LEU A 358 -26.15 -6.05 -27.29
CA LEU A 358 -27.59 -6.02 -27.58
C LEU A 358 -27.87 -6.97 -28.75
N PHE A 359 -28.84 -7.86 -28.61
CA PHE A 359 -29.13 -8.85 -29.66
C PHE A 359 -29.65 -8.20 -30.94
N SER A 360 -30.34 -7.05 -30.85
CA SER A 360 -30.76 -6.26 -32.01
C SER A 360 -29.61 -5.72 -32.87
N LYS A 361 -28.37 -5.72 -32.34
CA LYS A 361 -27.15 -5.30 -33.06
C LYS A 361 -26.41 -6.45 -33.72
N ILE A 362 -26.89 -7.69 -33.54
CA ILE A 362 -26.31 -8.89 -34.14
C ILE A 362 -27.21 -9.34 -35.28
N ALA A 363 -26.68 -9.33 -36.50
CA ALA A 363 -27.32 -9.94 -37.65
C ALA A 363 -27.13 -11.47 -37.54
N ALA A 364 -28.13 -12.16 -37.00
CA ALA A 364 -28.15 -13.62 -36.93
C ALA A 364 -28.94 -14.21 -38.12
N THR A 365 -28.44 -15.31 -38.70
CA THR A 365 -29.11 -16.04 -39.79
C THR A 365 -30.40 -16.70 -39.32
N ASP A 366 -30.49 -17.03 -38.03
CA ASP A 366 -31.67 -17.62 -37.39
C ASP A 366 -32.20 -16.68 -36.31
N ARG A 367 -33.43 -16.18 -36.46
CA ARG A 367 -33.99 -15.07 -35.64
C ARG A 367 -34.27 -15.44 -34.18
N ASN A 368 -34.09 -16.71 -33.79
CA ASN A 368 -34.61 -17.24 -32.54
C ASN A 368 -33.60 -17.92 -31.59
N GLY A 369 -32.29 -17.71 -31.71
CA GLY A 369 -31.43 -18.33 -30.70
C GLY A 369 -29.96 -17.98 -30.73
N LEU A 370 -29.61 -16.78 -30.28
CA LEU A 370 -28.27 -16.56 -29.77
C LEU A 370 -28.09 -17.37 -28.48
N ARG A 371 -27.18 -18.35 -28.49
CA ARG A 371 -26.95 -19.27 -27.35
C ARG A 371 -25.63 -18.96 -26.66
N GLU A 372 -25.57 -19.23 -25.36
CA GLU A 372 -24.30 -19.16 -24.63
C GLU A 372 -23.29 -20.13 -25.26
N GLY A 373 -22.05 -19.68 -25.41
CA GLY A 373 -20.97 -20.38 -26.11
C GLY A 373 -20.86 -20.07 -27.61
N GLU A 374 -21.81 -19.34 -28.19
CA GLU A 374 -21.77 -18.99 -29.61
C GLU A 374 -20.70 -17.94 -29.92
N VAL A 375 -20.04 -18.09 -31.07
CA VAL A 375 -18.93 -17.20 -31.48
C VAL A 375 -19.44 -16.16 -32.46
N LEU A 376 -19.24 -14.89 -32.11
CA LEU A 376 -19.71 -13.74 -32.87
C LEU A 376 -18.53 -12.97 -33.46
N ASN A 377 -18.71 -12.44 -34.66
CA ASN A 377 -17.79 -11.49 -35.27
C ASN A 377 -18.36 -10.06 -35.14
N VAL A 378 -17.75 -9.25 -34.27
CA VAL A 378 -18.33 -7.98 -33.79
C VAL A 378 -17.39 -6.79 -33.96
N ILE A 379 -17.98 -5.60 -34.02
CA ILE A 379 -17.31 -4.32 -33.81
C ILE A 379 -17.58 -3.88 -32.37
N ILE A 380 -16.53 -3.55 -31.63
CA ILE A 380 -16.59 -3.13 -30.23
C ILE A 380 -16.30 -1.64 -30.14
N THR A 381 -17.08 -0.92 -29.34
CA THR A 381 -16.84 0.50 -29.03
C THR A 381 -16.92 0.75 -27.53
N THR A 382 -16.43 1.90 -27.09
CA THR A 382 -16.64 2.35 -25.71
C THR A 382 -18.02 2.99 -25.57
N SER A 383 -18.80 2.60 -24.57
CA SER A 383 -20.12 3.16 -24.27
C SER A 383 -20.23 3.49 -22.78
N PHE A 384 -21.02 4.50 -22.43
CA PHE A 384 -21.27 4.84 -21.04
C PHE A 384 -22.36 3.94 -20.44
N ASP A 385 -22.00 3.19 -19.39
CA ASP A 385 -22.92 2.37 -18.61
C ASP A 385 -23.61 3.25 -17.56
N ARG A 386 -24.89 3.57 -17.79
CA ARG A 386 -25.71 4.40 -16.90
C ARG A 386 -26.01 3.74 -15.56
N ALA A 387 -26.07 2.40 -15.50
CA ALA A 387 -26.35 1.69 -14.26
C ALA A 387 -25.13 1.70 -13.33
N ARG A 388 -23.92 1.66 -13.91
CA ARG A 388 -22.66 1.67 -13.16
C ARG A 388 -21.97 3.04 -13.11
N GLN A 389 -22.56 4.06 -13.76
CA GLN A 389 -22.02 5.43 -13.86
C GLN A 389 -20.55 5.46 -14.33
N GLN A 390 -20.18 4.57 -15.25
CA GLN A 390 -18.80 4.44 -15.74
C GLN A 390 -18.76 4.09 -17.23
N TRP A 391 -17.64 4.36 -17.89
CA TRP A 391 -17.41 3.92 -19.27
C TRP A 391 -17.07 2.43 -19.32
N SER A 392 -17.62 1.71 -20.31
CA SER A 392 -17.42 0.28 -20.53
C SER A 392 -17.31 -0.02 -22.02
N PHE A 393 -17.17 -1.29 -22.37
CA PHE A 393 -17.15 -1.77 -23.75
C PHE A 393 -18.52 -2.32 -24.15
N ALA A 394 -18.96 -2.01 -25.36
CA ALA A 394 -20.20 -2.51 -25.93
C ALA A 394 -20.01 -2.93 -27.39
N VAL A 395 -20.80 -3.92 -27.82
CA VAL A 395 -20.91 -4.30 -29.22
C VAL A 395 -21.72 -3.23 -29.96
N GLU A 396 -21.13 -2.68 -31.00
CA GLU A 396 -21.77 -1.72 -31.90
C GLU A 396 -22.57 -2.42 -33.00
N SER A 397 -22.01 -3.47 -33.60
CA SER A 397 -22.66 -4.33 -34.58
C SER A 397 -21.92 -5.67 -34.70
N GLY A 398 -22.59 -6.72 -35.19
CA GLY A 398 -21.95 -8.00 -35.44
C GLY A 398 -22.80 -9.01 -36.19
N HIS A 399 -22.26 -10.20 -36.44
CA HIS A 399 -22.97 -11.34 -37.00
C HIS A 399 -22.44 -12.66 -36.40
N THR A 400 -23.24 -13.71 -36.49
CA THR A 400 -22.87 -15.07 -36.10
C THR A 400 -21.88 -15.65 -37.11
N LEU A 401 -20.87 -16.37 -36.66
CA LEU A 401 -20.00 -17.17 -37.53
C LEU A 401 -20.62 -18.57 -37.63
N GLU A 402 -20.86 -19.05 -38.87
CA GLU A 402 -21.38 -20.42 -39.14
C GLU A 402 -20.43 -21.52 -38.64
#